data_AF-A0A1C3XVC0-F1
#
_entry.id   AF-A0A1C3XVC0-F1
#
_cell.length_a   1.000
_cell.length_b   1.000
_cell.length_c   1.000
_cell.angle_alpha   90.00
_cell.angle_beta   90.00
_cell.angle_gamma   90.00
#
_symmetry.space_group_name_H-M   'P 1'
#
loop_
_entity.id
_entity.type
_entity.pdbx_description
1 polymer ?
#
loop_
_entity_poly.entity_id
_entity_poly.type
_entity_poly.pdbx_seq_one_letter_code
_entity_poly.pdbx_strand_id
1 'polypeptide(L)'
;MNSSRPSHAVPGTAAIFLMVIVLACALPVFFLSGIGGLIAWADYADRGCPHAVQCEDAVDVMWIAVLLSFTCVTLIALCVWRLHRGGLFRNEKAIEQK
;
A
#
# COMPACT_ATOMS: atom_id res chain seq x y z
N MET A 1 -47.78 9.73 -11.83
CA MET A 1 -46.77 9.38 -10.81
C MET A 1 -45.55 8.85 -11.54
N ASN A 2 -44.57 9.72 -11.83
CA ASN A 2 -43.40 9.35 -12.60
C ASN A 2 -42.26 9.01 -11.62
N SER A 3 -41.81 7.76 -11.67
CA SER A 3 -40.82 7.18 -10.77
C SER A 3 -39.47 7.89 -10.92
N SER A 4 -39.01 8.50 -9.82
CA SER A 4 -37.67 9.05 -9.67
C SER A 4 -36.63 7.94 -9.84
N ARG A 5 -35.90 7.95 -10.95
CA ARG A 5 -34.70 7.11 -11.09
C ARG A 5 -33.62 7.64 -10.13
N PRO A 6 -33.08 6.84 -9.20
CA PRO A 6 -31.95 7.27 -8.42
C PRO A 6 -30.70 7.29 -9.32
N SER A 7 -30.14 8.49 -9.52
CA SER A 7 -28.83 8.69 -10.14
C SER A 7 -27.73 8.17 -9.23
N HIS A 8 -27.55 6.84 -9.18
CA HIS A 8 -26.35 6.22 -8.64
C HIS A 8 -25.34 6.04 -9.78
N ALA A 9 -24.56 7.06 -10.09
CA ALA A 9 -23.48 6.93 -11.07
C ALA A 9 -22.35 7.93 -10.86
N VAL A 10 -21.59 7.82 -9.75
CA VAL A 10 -20.13 8.02 -9.83
C VAL A 10 -19.35 7.13 -8.83
N PRO A 11 -19.50 5.79 -8.84
CA PRO A 11 -18.65 4.92 -8.03
C PRO A 11 -17.16 4.98 -8.44
N GLY A 12 -16.86 5.45 -9.67
CA GLY A 12 -15.49 5.52 -10.20
C GLY A 12 -14.62 6.61 -9.59
N THR A 13 -15.12 7.84 -9.40
CA THR A 13 -14.30 8.93 -8.85
C THR A 13 -13.99 8.71 -7.38
N ALA A 14 -14.99 8.32 -6.57
CA ALA A 14 -14.77 8.01 -5.15
C ALA A 14 -13.73 6.89 -4.97
N ALA A 15 -13.77 5.85 -5.80
CA ALA A 15 -12.79 4.77 -5.77
C ALA A 15 -11.37 5.24 -6.14
N ILE A 16 -11.24 6.11 -7.15
CA ILE A 16 -9.94 6.69 -7.55
C ILE A 16 -9.39 7.58 -6.43
N PHE A 17 -10.22 8.44 -5.82
CA PHE A 17 -9.79 9.28 -4.70
C PHE A 17 -9.32 8.44 -3.51
N LEU A 18 -10.05 7.38 -3.16
CA LEU A 18 -9.63 6.45 -2.10
C LEU A 18 -8.31 5.76 -2.43
N MET A 19 -8.08 5.32 -3.68
CA MET A 19 -6.80 4.75 -4.10
C MET A 19 -5.65 5.75 -3.98
N VAL A 20 -5.84 7.00 -4.39
CA VAL A 20 -4.82 8.06 -4.27
C VAL A 20 -4.48 8.32 -2.82
N ILE A 21 -5.48 8.39 -1.94
CA ILE A 21 -5.27 8.54 -0.50
C ILE A 21 -4.49 7.34 0.06
N VAL A 22 -4.89 6.11 -0.31
CA VAL A 22 -4.19 4.89 0.12
C VAL A 22 -2.73 4.88 -0.33
N LEU A 23 -2.43 5.29 -1.57
CA LEU A 23 -1.05 5.41 -2.07
C LEU A 23 -0.26 6.50 -1.35
N ALA A 24 -0.87 7.67 -1.15
CA ALA A 24 -0.25 8.81 -0.47
C ALA A 24 0.07 8.50 0.99
N CYS A 25 -0.71 7.65 1.65
CA CYS A 25 -0.45 7.20 3.02
C CYS A 25 0.50 5.98 3.06
N ALA A 26 0.34 5.00 2.16
CA ALA A 26 1.11 3.77 2.19
C ALA A 26 2.58 3.98 1.82
N LEU A 27 2.89 4.91 0.91
CA LEU A 27 4.28 5.16 0.50
C LEU A 27 5.13 5.72 1.65
N PRO A 28 4.74 6.83 2.33
CA PRO A 28 5.51 7.33 3.48
C PRO A 28 5.62 6.29 4.60
N VAL A 29 4.54 5.55 4.88
CA VAL A 29 4.54 4.51 5.91
C VAL A 29 5.51 3.38 5.57
N PHE A 30 5.56 2.94 4.31
CA PHE A 30 6.53 1.97 3.82
C PHE A 30 7.97 2.49 3.96
N PHE A 31 8.24 3.73 3.56
CA PHE A 31 9.60 4.31 3.70
C PHE A 31 10.02 4.45 5.16
N LEU A 32 9.15 4.95 6.02
CA LEU A 32 9.46 5.14 7.45
C LEU A 32 9.64 3.80 8.17
N SER A 33 8.79 2.81 7.90
CA SER A 33 8.96 1.46 8.46
C SER A 33 10.20 0.76 7.92
N GLY A 34 10.50 0.88 6.63
CA GLY A 34 11.73 0.35 6.04
C GLY A 34 12.98 0.95 6.67
N ILE A 35 13.04 2.27 6.84
CA ILE A 35 14.16 2.94 7.52
C ILE A 35 14.24 2.52 8.99
N GLY A 36 13.12 2.50 9.71
CA GLY A 36 13.07 2.07 11.11
C GLY A 36 13.54 0.62 11.31
N GLY A 37 13.11 -0.29 10.43
CA GLY A 37 13.56 -1.69 10.42
C GLY A 37 15.05 -1.84 10.10
N LEU A 38 15.60 -1.04 9.18
CA LEU A 38 17.03 -1.03 8.88
C LEU A 38 17.86 -0.49 10.05
N ILE A 39 17.39 0.54 10.75
CA ILE A 39 18.04 1.07 11.95
C ILE A 39 18.03 0.01 13.06
N ALA A 40 16.88 -0.62 13.31
CA ALA A 40 16.76 -1.70 14.29
C ALA A 40 17.66 -2.89 13.94
N TRP A 41 17.77 -3.23 12.65
CA TRP A 41 18.68 -4.28 12.19
C TRP A 41 20.15 -3.91 12.36
N ALA A 42 20.53 -2.67 12.04
CA ALA A 42 21.90 -2.19 12.24
C ALA A 42 22.29 -2.23 13.73
N ASP A 43 21.39 -1.82 14.61
CA ASP A 43 21.57 -1.86 16.06
C ASP A 43 21.63 -3.31 16.59
N TYR A 44 20.80 -4.21 16.05
CA TYR A 44 20.84 -5.64 16.33
C TYR A 44 22.16 -6.29 15.91
N ALA A 45 22.66 -5.95 14.71
CA ALA A 45 23.90 -6.48 14.15
C ALA A 45 25.14 -5.95 14.91
N ASP A 46 25.16 -4.67 15.28
CA ASP A 46 26.27 -4.04 16.01
C ASP A 46 26.40 -4.58 17.44
N ARG A 47 25.27 -4.86 18.10
CA ARG A 47 25.26 -5.44 19.46
C ARG A 47 25.63 -6.92 19.52
N GLY A 48 25.71 -7.61 18.38
CA GLY A 48 26.12 -9.02 18.31
C GLY A 48 25.30 -9.91 19.24
N CYS A 49 23.97 -9.82 19.16
CA CYS A 49 23.03 -10.52 20.03
C CYS A 49 22.48 -11.82 19.39
N PRO A 50 22.99 -13.03 19.70
CA PRO A 50 22.28 -14.24 19.30
C PRO A 50 21.05 -14.50 20.19
N HIS A 51 21.09 -14.21 21.50
CA HIS A 51 20.07 -14.69 22.45
C HIS A 51 19.83 -13.81 23.70
N ALA A 52 20.12 -12.51 23.67
CA ALA A 52 19.91 -11.63 24.82
C ALA A 52 18.57 -10.88 24.74
N VAL A 53 17.80 -10.92 25.83
CA VAL A 53 16.52 -10.21 26.05
C VAL A 53 16.61 -8.70 25.72
N GLN A 54 17.81 -8.13 25.77
CA GLN A 54 18.10 -6.73 25.43
C GLN A 54 17.95 -6.39 23.94
N CYS A 55 17.85 -7.40 23.07
CA CYS A 55 17.69 -7.23 21.62
C CYS A 55 16.27 -7.57 21.16
N GLU A 56 15.36 -7.93 22.07
CA GLU A 56 13.96 -8.27 21.79
C GLU A 56 13.20 -7.08 21.20
N ASP A 57 13.42 -5.87 21.72
CA ASP A 57 12.84 -4.63 21.19
C ASP A 57 13.24 -4.35 19.73
N ALA A 58 14.50 -4.61 19.37
CA ALA A 58 14.98 -4.40 18.00
C ALA A 58 14.37 -5.42 17.04
N VAL A 59 14.24 -6.68 17.47
CA VAL A 59 13.59 -7.75 16.70
C VAL A 59 12.10 -7.44 16.51
N ASP A 60 11.41 -6.96 17.54
CA ASP A 60 10.00 -6.56 17.46
C ASP A 60 9.80 -5.40 16.48
N VAL A 61 10.65 -4.37 16.55
CA VAL A 61 10.61 -3.24 15.60
C VAL A 61 10.86 -3.71 14.16
N MET A 62 11.78 -4.66 13.96
CA MET A 62 12.00 -5.27 12.64
C MET A 62 10.77 -6.02 12.14
N TRP A 63 10.12 -6.84 12.97
CA TRP A 63 8.91 -7.57 12.59
C TRP A 63 7.74 -6.65 12.28
N ILE A 64 7.52 -5.63 13.12
CA ILE A 64 6.50 -4.61 12.90
C ILE A 64 6.76 -3.89 11.58
N ALA A 65 8.02 -3.48 11.32
CA ALA A 65 8.40 -2.84 10.08
C ALA A 65 8.13 -3.71 8.85
N VAL A 66 8.44 -5.02 8.93
CA VAL A 66 8.19 -5.98 7.85
C VAL A 66 6.70 -6.17 7.60
N LEU A 67 5.89 -6.38 8.65
CA LEU A 67 4.44 -6.56 8.52
C LEU A 67 3.76 -5.31 7.95
N LEU A 68 4.17 -4.13 8.40
CA LEU A 68 3.66 -2.86 7.91
C LEU A 68 4.02 -2.66 6.44
N SER A 69 5.28 -2.93 6.08
CA SER A 69 5.78 -2.85 4.71
C SER A 69 5.03 -3.81 3.78
N PHE A 70 4.82 -5.06 4.23
CA PHE A 70 4.07 -6.07 3.48
C PHE A 70 2.61 -5.64 3.24
N THR A 71 1.98 -5.05 4.25
CA THR A 71 0.61 -4.53 4.14
C THR A 71 0.55 -3.38 3.13
N CYS A 72 1.50 -2.43 3.18
CA CYS A 72 1.60 -1.34 2.22
C CYS A 72 1.77 -1.85 0.78
N VAL A 73 2.70 -2.79 0.55
CA VAL A 73 2.92 -3.40 -0.78
C VAL A 73 1.67 -4.10 -1.28
N THR A 74 0.97 -4.83 -0.41
CA THR A 74 -0.27 -5.52 -0.78
C THR A 74 -1.36 -4.53 -1.18
N LEU A 75 -1.52 -3.43 -0.44
CA LEU A 75 -2.47 -2.37 -0.78
C LEU A 75 -2.13 -1.69 -2.11
N ILE A 76 -0.85 -1.39 -2.35
CA ILE A 76 -0.38 -0.80 -3.63
C ILE A 76 -0.64 -1.78 -4.77
N ALA A 77 -0.28 -3.06 -4.62
CA ALA A 77 -0.51 -4.10 -5.62
C ALA A 77 -2.00 -4.27 -5.94
N LEU A 78 -2.87 -4.23 -4.92
CA LEU A 78 -4.32 -4.26 -5.11
C LEU A 78 -4.83 -3.01 -5.85
N CYS A 79 -4.31 -1.83 -5.55
CA CYS A 79 -4.66 -0.61 -6.28
C CYS A 79 -4.26 -0.72 -7.76
N VAL A 80 -3.03 -1.14 -8.05
CA VAL A 80 -2.53 -1.36 -9.42
C VAL A 80 -3.35 -2.43 -10.14
N TRP A 81 -3.62 -3.56 -9.48
CA TRP A 81 -4.43 -4.64 -10.04
C TRP A 81 -5.84 -4.17 -10.39
N ARG A 82 -6.48 -3.38 -9.50
CA ARG A 82 -7.80 -2.81 -9.74
C ARG A 82 -7.80 -1.80 -10.89
N LEU A 83 -6.77 -0.95 -11.00
CA LEU A 83 -6.59 -0.04 -12.14
C LEU A 83 -6.43 -0.82 -13.46
N HIS A 84 -5.64 -1.89 -13.44
CA HIS A 84 -5.43 -2.75 -14.60
C HIS A 84 -6.71 -3.48 -15.04
N ARG A 85 -7.47 -4.06 -14.09
CA ARG A 85 -8.75 -4.73 -14.37
C ARG A 85 -9.89 -3.75 -14.71
N GLY A 86 -9.81 -2.51 -14.21
CA GLY A 86 -10.87 -1.50 -14.30
C GLY A 86 -11.00 -0.77 -15.64
N GLY A 87 -10.07 -0.95 -16.58
CA GLY A 87 -10.28 -0.53 -17.97
C GLY A 87 -9.45 0.64 -18.48
N LEU A 88 -8.28 0.96 -17.90
CA LEU A 88 -7.34 1.89 -18.54
C LEU A 88 -6.82 1.32 -19.88
N PHE A 89 -6.44 0.03 -19.91
CA PHE A 89 -5.99 -0.64 -21.14
C PHE A 89 -7.09 -0.95 -22.16
N ARG A 90 -8.38 -0.91 -21.77
CA ARG A 90 -9.48 -1.19 -22.71
C ARG A 90 -9.84 0.04 -23.56
N ASN A 91 -9.54 1.25 -23.08
CA ASN A 91 -9.71 2.47 -23.85
C ASN A 91 -8.51 2.74 -24.77
N GLU A 92 -7.29 2.39 -24.37
CA GLU A 92 -6.10 2.61 -25.21
C GLU A 92 -6.18 1.85 -26.55
N LYS A 93 -6.66 0.60 -26.52
CA LYS A 93 -6.92 -0.18 -27.75
C LYS A 93 -8.08 0.34 -28.60
N ALA A 94 -9.01 1.11 -28.02
CA ALA A 94 -10.13 1.68 -28.76
C ALA A 94 -9.76 3.00 -29.46
N ILE A 95 -8.68 3.67 -29.02
CA ILE A 95 -8.20 4.92 -29.60
C ILE A 95 -7.26 4.64 -30.79
N GLU A 96 -6.48 3.55 -30.77
CA GLU A 96 -5.63 3.16 -31.93
C GLU A 96 -6.41 2.64 -33.15
N GLN A 97 -7.71 2.32 -33.01
CA GLN A 97 -8.53 1.83 -34.12
C GLN A 97 -9.38 2.91 -34.81
N LYS A 98 -9.21 4.19 -34.48
CA LYS A 98 -9.92 5.31 -35.13
C LYS A 98 -8.97 6.20 -35.91
#